data_AF-A0A7W6CJQ0-F1
#
_entry.id   AF-A0A7W6CJQ0-F1
#
_cell.length_a   1.000
_cell.length_b   1.000
_cell.length_c   1.000
_cell.angle_alpha   90.00
_cell.angle_beta   90.00
_cell.angle_gamma   90.00
#
_symmetry.space_group_name_H-M   'P 1'
#
loop_
_entity.id
_entity.type
_entity.pdbx_description
1 polymer ?
#
loop_
_entity_poly.entity_id
_entity_poly.type
_entity_poly.pdbx_seq_one_letter_code
_entity_poly.pdbx_strand_id
1 'polypeptide(L)'
;MRRRAGDGGGALLVREQTLLVAVLTQLRGLMPFPLLGFDSDNDSVFINETVRDYCMEAGIAFTRCRPYRKNDQAHVEQKNGSVVRRLVGYRRFEGLEAARALAELYAAARLFVNFFQPSFKLAEKRRDGANVYKRYHTPAPPYQRLLDDPRTCKETRERLRSVFAELEPVKLLRDIRGAQEKLVILADATPAEGHSVPLPLDAFMASLRTLWQGSEARPTAKEKQPRECQEFRVRGGIMGRKIPNYGTTQSPFDPR
;
A
#
# COMPACT_ATOMS: atom_id res chain seq x y z
N MET A 1 -39.93 -20.93 29.72
CA MET A 1 -39.10 -19.90 30.37
C MET A 1 -37.75 -19.86 29.66
N ARG A 2 -37.38 -18.67 29.15
CA ARG A 2 -36.06 -18.24 28.63
C ARG A 2 -35.51 -18.86 27.34
N ARG A 3 -35.82 -18.16 26.23
CA ARG A 3 -34.91 -17.99 25.08
C ARG A 3 -33.63 -17.30 25.55
N ARG A 4 -32.46 -17.72 25.05
CA ARG A 4 -31.28 -16.87 24.89
C ARG A 4 -30.93 -16.89 23.40
N ALA A 5 -31.32 -15.83 22.70
CA ALA A 5 -30.78 -15.49 21.41
C ALA A 5 -29.42 -14.82 21.65
N GLY A 6 -28.35 -15.45 21.19
CA GLY A 6 -27.08 -14.78 20.94
C GLY A 6 -27.15 -14.17 19.54
N ASP A 7 -27.70 -12.97 19.43
CA ASP A 7 -27.87 -12.25 18.17
C ASP A 7 -26.95 -11.01 18.14
N GLY A 8 -25.63 -11.26 18.09
CA GLY A 8 -24.61 -10.21 18.05
C GLY A 8 -23.61 -10.34 16.89
N GLY A 9 -23.56 -11.49 16.21
CA GLY A 9 -22.61 -11.75 15.12
C GLY A 9 -23.13 -11.37 13.73
N GLY A 10 -24.45 -11.50 13.49
CA GLY A 10 -25.04 -11.30 12.16
C GLY A 10 -25.05 -9.85 11.69
N ALA A 11 -25.32 -8.90 12.58
CA ALA A 11 -25.44 -7.49 12.22
C ALA A 11 -24.10 -6.82 11.84
N LEU A 12 -22.99 -7.28 12.41
CA LEU A 12 -21.66 -6.75 12.09
C LEU A 12 -21.19 -7.23 10.71
N LEU A 13 -21.38 -8.52 10.41
CA LEU A 13 -21.08 -9.13 9.11
C LEU A 13 -21.88 -8.50 7.98
N VAL A 14 -23.18 -8.25 8.16
CA VAL A 14 -24.01 -7.58 7.14
C VAL A 14 -23.53 -6.15 6.88
N ARG A 15 -23.15 -5.40 7.93
CA ARG A 15 -22.58 -4.05 7.78
C ARG A 15 -21.25 -4.08 7.03
N GLU A 16 -20.36 -5.03 7.31
CA GLU A 16 -19.08 -5.18 6.62
C GLU A 16 -19.24 -5.49 5.13
N GLN A 17 -20.23 -6.31 4.76
CA GLN A 17 -20.52 -6.65 3.36
C GLN A 17 -21.02 -5.45 2.55
N THR A 18 -21.93 -4.65 3.11
CA THR A 18 -22.42 -3.42 2.47
C THR A 18 -21.32 -2.36 2.36
N LEU A 19 -20.42 -2.29 3.34
CA LEU A 19 -19.27 -1.40 3.30
C LEU A 19 -18.34 -1.72 2.12
N LEU A 20 -18.12 -2.99 1.81
CA LEU A 20 -17.25 -3.36 0.68
C LEU A 20 -17.84 -2.91 -0.66
N VAL A 21 -19.15 -3.04 -0.86
CA VAL A 21 -19.83 -2.54 -2.06
C VAL A 21 -19.74 -1.01 -2.17
N ALA A 22 -19.89 -0.29 -1.05
CA ALA A 22 -19.72 1.15 -1.02
C ALA A 22 -18.29 1.56 -1.40
N VAL A 23 -17.28 0.86 -0.87
CA VAL A 23 -15.86 1.08 -1.19
C VAL A 23 -15.58 0.78 -2.66
N LEU A 24 -16.06 -0.34 -3.20
CA LEU A 24 -15.89 -0.69 -4.61
C LEU A 24 -16.53 0.36 -5.54
N THR A 25 -17.70 0.87 -5.17
CA THR A 25 -18.39 1.92 -5.92
C THR A 25 -17.58 3.22 -5.94
N GLN A 26 -17.05 3.65 -4.80
CA GLN A 26 -16.16 4.81 -4.75
C GLN A 26 -14.88 4.58 -5.57
N LEU A 27 -14.23 3.42 -5.40
CA LEU A 27 -13.01 3.08 -6.13
C LEU A 27 -13.19 3.13 -7.64
N ARG A 28 -14.32 2.63 -8.16
CA ARG A 28 -14.64 2.67 -9.60
C ARG A 28 -14.71 4.11 -10.13
N GLY A 29 -15.28 5.05 -9.38
CA GLY A 29 -15.32 6.47 -9.78
C GLY A 29 -13.93 7.13 -9.83
N LEU A 30 -13.00 6.61 -9.04
CA LEU A 30 -11.63 7.10 -8.94
C LEU A 30 -10.66 6.50 -9.97
N MET A 31 -11.01 5.36 -10.58
CA MET A 31 -10.17 4.69 -11.57
C MET A 31 -10.21 5.42 -12.92
N PRO A 32 -9.08 5.45 -13.66
CA PRO A 32 -9.03 6.08 -14.98
C PRO A 32 -9.63 5.22 -16.10
N PHE A 33 -9.99 3.97 -15.82
CA PHE A 33 -10.57 3.01 -16.75
C PHE A 33 -11.62 2.14 -16.04
N PRO A 34 -12.57 1.54 -16.78
CA PRO A 34 -13.57 0.66 -16.20
C PRO A 34 -12.91 -0.57 -15.56
N LEU A 35 -13.40 -0.94 -14.38
CA LEU A 35 -13.03 -2.20 -13.72
C LEU A 35 -13.75 -3.34 -14.43
N LEU A 36 -13.02 -4.19 -15.14
CA LEU A 36 -13.59 -5.33 -15.89
C LEU A 36 -13.63 -6.63 -15.08
N GLY A 37 -12.79 -6.74 -14.04
CA GLY A 37 -12.72 -7.93 -13.21
C GLY A 37 -12.22 -7.62 -11.81
N PHE A 38 -12.63 -8.43 -10.85
CA PHE A 38 -12.25 -8.36 -9.45
C PHE A 38 -11.87 -9.77 -8.96
N ASP A 39 -10.60 -9.95 -8.62
CA ASP A 39 -10.05 -11.24 -8.20
C ASP A 39 -9.76 -11.22 -6.70
N SER A 40 -10.59 -11.87 -5.88
CA SER A 40 -10.43 -11.91 -4.43
C SER A 40 -9.56 -13.08 -3.96
N ASP A 41 -9.16 -13.01 -2.69
CA ASP A 41 -8.72 -14.20 -1.97
C ASP A 41 -9.93 -15.02 -1.47
N ASN A 42 -9.65 -16.00 -0.61
CA ASN A 42 -10.68 -16.89 -0.06
C ASN A 42 -11.24 -16.39 1.29
N ASP A 43 -11.08 -15.11 1.62
CA ASP A 43 -11.68 -14.53 2.83
C ASP A 43 -13.20 -14.39 2.67
N SER A 44 -13.94 -14.74 3.72
CA SER A 44 -15.40 -14.63 3.79
C SER A 44 -15.90 -13.19 3.63
N VAL A 45 -15.07 -12.19 3.91
CA VAL A 45 -15.43 -10.77 3.65
C VAL A 45 -15.65 -10.52 2.17
N PHE A 46 -14.93 -11.21 1.27
CA PHE A 46 -15.09 -11.08 -0.18
C PHE A 46 -16.00 -12.15 -0.78
N ILE A 47 -16.02 -13.37 -0.20
CA ILE A 47 -16.90 -14.46 -0.65
C ILE A 47 -18.28 -14.31 0.00
N ASN A 48 -19.08 -13.38 -0.52
CA ASN A 48 -20.49 -13.23 -0.13
C ASN A 48 -21.36 -12.89 -1.35
N GLU A 49 -22.68 -13.10 -1.19
CA GLU A 49 -23.66 -12.89 -2.25
C GLU A 49 -23.77 -11.41 -2.65
N THR A 50 -23.69 -10.49 -1.69
CA THR A 50 -23.76 -9.05 -1.92
C THR A 50 -22.70 -8.56 -2.92
N VAL A 51 -21.45 -9.00 -2.77
CA VAL A 51 -20.34 -8.62 -3.68
C VAL A 51 -20.47 -9.32 -5.03
N ARG A 52 -20.88 -10.59 -5.04
CA ARG A 52 -21.14 -11.34 -6.27
C ARG A 52 -22.23 -10.65 -7.10
N ASP A 53 -23.34 -10.30 -6.47
CA ASP A 53 -24.51 -9.73 -7.14
C ASP A 53 -24.18 -8.32 -7.64
N TYR A 54 -23.48 -7.51 -6.83
CA TYR A 54 -22.94 -6.21 -7.27
C TYR A 54 -22.05 -6.35 -8.53
N CYS A 55 -21.10 -7.28 -8.52
CA CYS A 55 -20.22 -7.50 -9.66
C CYS A 55 -21.00 -7.97 -10.89
N MET A 56 -21.97 -8.87 -10.72
CA MET A 56 -22.83 -9.37 -11.79
C MET A 56 -23.66 -8.24 -12.42
N GLU A 57 -24.33 -7.42 -11.60
CA GLU A 57 -25.11 -6.26 -12.06
C GLU A 57 -24.23 -5.21 -12.75
N ALA A 58 -23.00 -5.02 -12.26
CA ALA A 58 -22.05 -4.08 -12.83
C ALA A 58 -21.29 -4.61 -14.06
N GLY A 59 -21.50 -5.88 -14.46
CA GLY A 59 -20.77 -6.52 -15.56
C GLY A 59 -19.29 -6.75 -15.27
N ILE A 60 -18.91 -6.92 -14.01
CA ILE A 60 -17.54 -7.14 -13.53
C ILE A 60 -17.31 -8.64 -13.34
N ALA A 61 -16.31 -9.21 -14.00
CA ALA A 61 -15.94 -10.60 -13.80
C ALA A 61 -15.41 -10.81 -12.38
N PHE A 62 -16.14 -11.56 -11.56
CA PHE A 62 -15.72 -11.87 -10.19
C PHE A 62 -15.07 -13.26 -10.13
N THR A 63 -13.80 -13.32 -9.74
CA THR A 63 -13.08 -14.60 -9.54
C THR A 63 -12.40 -14.66 -8.18
N ARG A 64 -11.98 -15.86 -7.78
CA ARG A 64 -11.26 -16.10 -6.52
C ARG A 64 -10.00 -16.91 -6.75
N CYS A 65 -9.00 -16.70 -5.89
CA CYS A 65 -7.75 -17.44 -5.96
C CYS A 65 -7.94 -18.93 -5.64
N ARG A 66 -7.05 -19.78 -6.19
CA ARG A 66 -7.09 -21.21 -5.91
C ARG A 66 -6.64 -21.49 -4.48
N PRO A 67 -7.26 -22.47 -3.78
CA PRO A 67 -6.82 -22.87 -2.45
C PRO A 67 -5.31 -23.17 -2.43
N TYR A 68 -4.62 -22.62 -1.44
CA TYR A 68 -3.19 -22.83 -1.18
C TYR A 68 -2.22 -22.37 -2.29
N ARG A 69 -2.64 -21.47 -3.20
CA ARG A 69 -1.78 -20.92 -4.26
C ARG A 69 -1.37 -19.47 -4.02
N LYS A 70 -0.27 -19.29 -3.28
CA LYS A 70 0.29 -17.96 -2.92
C LYS A 70 0.64 -17.06 -4.12
N ASN A 71 0.96 -17.66 -5.27
CA ASN A 71 1.35 -16.90 -6.47
C ASN A 71 0.17 -16.18 -7.12
N ASP A 72 -1.07 -16.59 -6.86
CA ASP A 72 -2.26 -15.98 -7.46
C ASP A 72 -2.44 -14.53 -6.96
N GLN A 73 -1.95 -14.21 -5.76
CA GLN A 73 -2.03 -12.88 -5.15
C GLN A 73 -0.68 -12.15 -5.06
N ALA A 74 0.33 -12.61 -5.80
CA ALA A 74 1.71 -12.12 -5.67
C ALA A 74 1.84 -10.60 -5.93
N HIS A 75 1.09 -10.06 -6.88
CA HIS A 75 1.13 -8.63 -7.19
C HIS A 75 0.46 -7.76 -6.13
N VAL A 76 -0.64 -8.24 -5.54
CA VAL A 76 -1.31 -7.59 -4.41
C VAL A 76 -0.36 -7.57 -3.21
N GLU A 77 0.24 -8.71 -2.86
CA GLU A 77 1.20 -8.77 -1.74
C GLU A 77 2.46 -7.93 -1.97
N GLN A 78 2.93 -7.85 -3.22
CA GLN A 78 4.03 -6.94 -3.58
C GLN A 78 3.64 -5.48 -3.32
N LYS A 79 2.42 -5.06 -3.68
CA LYS A 79 1.95 -3.69 -3.42
C LYS A 79 1.66 -3.43 -1.95
N ASN A 80 1.12 -4.42 -1.24
CA ASN A 80 0.97 -4.37 0.20
C ASN A 80 2.32 -4.13 0.89
N GLY A 81 3.36 -4.85 0.48
CA GLY A 81 4.72 -4.65 1.02
C GLY A 81 5.37 -3.33 0.62
N SER A 82 5.35 -2.99 -0.68
CA SER A 82 6.11 -1.84 -1.21
C SER A 82 5.44 -0.49 -0.98
N VAL A 83 4.11 -0.45 -0.84
CA VAL A 83 3.32 0.78 -0.71
C VAL A 83 2.60 0.81 0.64
N VAL A 84 1.65 -0.11 0.87
CA VAL A 84 0.73 -0.02 2.02
C VAL A 84 1.46 -0.08 3.35
N ARG A 85 2.22 -1.16 3.60
CA ARG A 85 2.99 -1.34 4.84
C ARG A 85 4.08 -0.27 5.02
N ARG A 86 4.56 0.31 3.92
CA ARG A 86 5.50 1.44 3.94
C ARG A 86 4.81 2.74 4.36
N LEU A 87 3.59 2.98 3.92
CA LEU A 87 2.85 4.20 4.27
C LEU A 87 2.25 4.11 5.67
N VAL A 88 1.55 3.02 5.97
CA VAL A 88 0.69 2.88 7.15
C VAL A 88 1.44 2.27 8.34
N GLY A 89 2.46 1.46 8.10
CA GLY A 89 3.15 0.69 9.14
C GLY A 89 2.37 -0.55 9.59
N TYR A 90 2.64 -1.00 10.81
CA TYR A 90 2.11 -2.26 11.38
C TYR A 90 1.24 -2.04 12.63
N ARG A 91 0.84 -0.80 12.90
CA ARG A 91 -0.03 -0.49 14.05
C ARG A 91 -1.45 -0.98 13.77
N ARG A 92 -2.20 -1.26 14.85
CA ARG A 92 -3.62 -1.59 14.78
C ARG A 92 -4.41 -0.29 14.88
N PHE A 93 -5.41 -0.13 14.02
CA PHE A 93 -6.24 1.06 13.94
C PHE A 93 -7.69 0.67 14.14
N GLU A 94 -8.39 1.37 15.03
CA GLU A 94 -9.80 1.12 15.34
C GLU A 94 -10.56 2.43 15.45
N GLY A 95 -11.85 2.40 15.12
CA GLY A 95 -12.74 3.55 15.21
C GLY A 95 -12.79 4.41 13.95
N LEU A 96 -13.79 5.30 13.94
CA LEU A 96 -14.11 6.16 12.80
C LEU A 96 -13.01 7.19 12.51
N GLU A 97 -12.37 7.72 13.55
CA GLU A 97 -11.28 8.70 13.39
C GLU A 97 -10.06 8.09 12.70
N ALA A 98 -9.70 6.86 13.06
CA ALA A 98 -8.59 6.16 12.40
C ALA A 98 -8.94 5.80 10.95
N ALA A 99 -10.19 5.41 10.68
CA ALA A 99 -10.68 5.17 9.31
C ALA A 99 -10.63 6.46 8.47
N ARG A 100 -11.00 7.61 9.03
CA ARG A 100 -10.92 8.92 8.37
C ARG A 100 -9.46 9.31 8.07
N ALA A 101 -8.56 9.16 9.02
CA ALA A 101 -7.14 9.44 8.82
C ALA A 101 -6.51 8.50 7.76
N LEU A 102 -6.92 7.22 7.72
CA LEU A 102 -6.52 6.31 6.65
C LEU A 102 -7.05 6.76 5.28
N ALA A 103 -8.31 7.22 5.20
CA ALA A 103 -8.89 7.73 3.96
C ALA A 103 -8.13 8.97 3.46
N GLU A 104 -7.81 9.92 4.34
CA GLU A 104 -6.97 11.10 4.01
C GLU A 104 -5.60 10.68 3.48
N LEU A 105 -4.93 9.74 4.18
CA LEU A 105 -3.63 9.21 3.77
C LEU A 105 -3.69 8.60 2.37
N TYR A 106 -4.66 7.72 2.10
CA TYR A 106 -4.79 7.06 0.80
C TYR A 106 -5.23 8.00 -0.32
N ALA A 107 -6.03 9.03 -0.02
CA ALA A 107 -6.43 10.03 -1.00
C ALA A 107 -5.23 10.79 -1.57
N ALA A 108 -4.27 11.20 -0.72
CA ALA A 108 -3.03 11.83 -1.15
C ALA A 108 -2.03 10.82 -1.72
N ALA A 109 -1.85 9.68 -1.05
CA ALA A 109 -0.87 8.66 -1.44
C ALA A 109 -1.15 8.04 -2.81
N ARG A 110 -2.43 7.80 -3.17
CA ARG A 110 -2.76 7.26 -4.50
C ARG A 110 -2.30 8.20 -5.62
N LEU A 111 -2.38 9.51 -5.41
CA LEU A 111 -1.95 10.50 -6.39
C LEU A 111 -0.43 10.54 -6.45
N PHE A 112 0.23 10.60 -5.28
CA PHE A 112 1.69 10.61 -5.22
C PHE A 112 2.31 9.36 -5.87
N VAL A 113 1.86 8.17 -5.49
CA VAL A 113 2.40 6.89 -5.97
C VAL A 113 2.13 6.68 -7.47
N ASN A 114 0.95 7.06 -7.96
CA ASN A 114 0.60 6.81 -9.36
C ASN A 114 1.18 7.84 -10.33
N PHE A 115 1.33 9.10 -9.91
CA PHE A 115 1.79 10.17 -10.80
C PHE A 115 3.29 10.46 -10.70
N PHE A 116 3.89 10.33 -9.51
CA PHE A 116 5.27 10.80 -9.27
C PHE A 116 6.27 9.69 -8.95
N GLN A 117 5.83 8.53 -8.44
CA GLN A 117 6.77 7.47 -8.05
C GLN A 117 7.10 6.51 -9.21
N PRO A 118 8.36 6.45 -9.69
CA PRO A 118 8.74 5.50 -10.72
C PRO A 118 8.60 4.06 -10.23
N SER A 119 8.10 3.18 -11.11
CA SER A 119 8.02 1.74 -10.82
C SER A 119 8.80 0.92 -11.82
N PHE A 120 9.55 -0.06 -11.31
CA PHE A 120 10.24 -1.06 -12.12
C PHE A 120 9.24 -2.11 -12.61
N LYS A 121 9.21 -2.34 -13.92
CA LYS A 121 8.40 -3.38 -14.56
C LYS A 121 9.32 -4.34 -15.29
N LEU A 122 9.12 -5.62 -15.03
CA LEU A 122 9.87 -6.70 -15.65
C LEU A 122 9.46 -6.79 -17.13
N ALA A 123 10.41 -6.59 -18.03
CA ALA A 123 10.20 -6.68 -19.47
C ALA A 123 10.39 -8.13 -19.94
N GLU A 124 11.44 -8.78 -19.44
CA GLU A 124 11.79 -10.14 -19.83
C GLU A 124 12.41 -10.88 -18.64
N LYS A 125 12.10 -12.17 -18.54
CA LYS A 125 12.78 -13.10 -17.64
C LYS A 125 13.08 -14.37 -18.41
N ARG A 126 14.37 -14.68 -18.56
CA ARG A 126 14.84 -15.93 -19.15
C ARG A 126 15.65 -16.73 -18.14
N ARG A 127 15.57 -18.05 -18.25
CA ARG A 127 16.34 -18.99 -17.42
C ARG A 127 17.27 -19.77 -18.32
N ASP A 128 18.53 -19.85 -17.91
CA ASP A 128 19.57 -20.64 -18.58
C ASP A 128 20.25 -21.51 -17.53
N GLY A 129 19.83 -22.78 -17.46
CA GLY A 129 20.19 -23.69 -16.38
C GLY A 129 19.87 -23.12 -14.98
N ALA A 130 20.91 -22.93 -14.17
CA ALA A 130 20.81 -22.33 -12.85
C ALA A 130 20.64 -20.80 -12.86
N ASN A 131 20.97 -20.14 -13.97
CA ASN A 131 20.99 -18.69 -14.09
C ASN A 131 19.62 -18.12 -14.47
N VAL A 132 19.25 -17.00 -13.86
CA VAL A 132 18.01 -16.27 -14.17
C VAL A 132 18.38 -14.84 -14.54
N TYR A 133 18.16 -14.49 -15.81
CA TYR A 133 18.38 -13.14 -16.32
C TYR A 133 17.06 -12.39 -16.34
N LYS A 134 17.06 -11.16 -15.85
CA LYS A 134 15.90 -10.27 -15.84
C LYS A 134 16.26 -8.96 -16.50
N ARG A 135 15.48 -8.56 -17.49
CA ARG A 135 15.54 -7.24 -18.11
C ARG A 135 14.31 -6.45 -17.68
N TYR A 136 14.52 -5.20 -17.31
CA TYR A 136 13.46 -4.31 -16.85
C TYR A 136 13.24 -3.20 -17.87
N HIS A 137 12.01 -2.69 -17.93
CA HIS A 137 11.75 -1.43 -18.62
C HIS A 137 12.40 -0.28 -17.87
N THR A 138 12.65 0.82 -18.59
CA THR A 138 13.02 2.10 -17.98
C THR A 138 12.04 2.44 -16.86
N PRO A 139 12.54 2.89 -15.68
CA PRO A 139 11.68 3.30 -14.57
C PRO A 139 10.76 4.43 -15.00
N ALA A 140 9.45 4.24 -14.83
CA ALA A 140 8.44 5.23 -15.15
C ALA A 140 7.26 5.12 -14.17
N PRO A 141 6.63 6.25 -13.79
CA PRO A 141 5.45 6.23 -12.95
C PRO A 141 4.26 5.59 -13.69
N PRO A 142 3.29 4.99 -12.97
CA PRO A 142 2.09 4.42 -13.58
C PRO A 142 1.34 5.36 -14.53
N TYR A 143 1.25 6.64 -14.18
CA TYR A 143 0.69 7.70 -15.03
C TYR A 143 1.34 7.74 -16.41
N GLN A 144 2.66 7.83 -16.49
CA GLN A 144 3.39 7.89 -17.76
C GLN A 144 3.17 6.61 -18.58
N ARG A 145 3.26 5.45 -17.93
CA ARG A 145 3.00 4.16 -18.59
C ARG A 145 1.60 4.08 -19.19
N LEU A 146 0.60 4.66 -18.52
CA LEU A 146 -0.77 4.67 -19.01
C LEU A 146 -0.95 5.64 -20.17
N LEU A 147 -0.25 6.77 -20.19
CA LEU A 147 -0.23 7.67 -21.35
C LEU A 147 0.40 7.01 -22.59
N ASP A 148 1.48 6.26 -22.37
CA ASP A 148 2.25 5.59 -23.42
C ASP A 148 1.59 4.29 -23.93
N ASP A 149 0.62 3.72 -23.18
CA ASP A 149 -0.09 2.53 -23.61
C ASP A 149 -1.05 2.86 -24.78
N PRO A 150 -0.95 2.16 -25.93
CA PRO A 150 -1.78 2.43 -27.09
C PRO A 150 -3.27 2.16 -26.82
N ARG A 151 -3.61 1.29 -25.86
CA ARG A 151 -5.00 0.92 -25.53
C ARG A 151 -5.72 1.99 -24.72
N THR A 152 -5.01 2.98 -24.16
CA THR A 152 -5.63 4.07 -23.41
C THR A 152 -6.36 5.00 -24.38
N CYS A 153 -7.65 5.25 -24.14
CA CYS A 153 -8.42 6.16 -24.99
C CYS A 153 -7.98 7.63 -24.78
N LYS A 154 -8.30 8.49 -25.76
CA LYS A 154 -7.94 9.92 -25.74
C LYS A 154 -8.52 10.63 -24.51
N GLU A 155 -9.78 10.38 -24.18
CA GLU A 155 -10.49 10.97 -23.04
C GLU A 155 -9.77 10.67 -21.70
N THR A 156 -9.40 9.41 -21.46
CA THR A 156 -8.63 9.04 -20.25
C THR A 156 -7.28 9.76 -20.20
N ARG A 157 -6.56 9.87 -21.34
CA ARG A 157 -5.28 10.60 -21.38
C ARG A 157 -5.45 12.08 -21.03
N GLU A 158 -6.49 12.72 -21.55
CA GLU A 158 -6.81 14.13 -21.26
C GLU A 158 -7.17 14.33 -19.80
N ARG A 159 -8.07 13.51 -19.25
CA ARG A 159 -8.42 13.54 -17.82
C ARG A 159 -7.19 13.39 -16.92
N LEU A 160 -6.30 12.45 -17.24
CA LEU A 160 -5.07 12.24 -16.48
C LEU A 160 -4.11 13.42 -16.55
N ARG A 161 -4.00 14.09 -17.71
CA ARG A 161 -3.20 15.31 -17.86
C ARG A 161 -3.77 16.47 -17.06
N SER A 162 -5.10 16.66 -17.08
CA SER A 162 -5.76 17.69 -16.27
C SER A 162 -5.52 17.47 -14.79
N VAL A 163 -5.70 16.22 -14.31
CA VAL A 163 -5.37 15.89 -12.92
C VAL A 163 -3.91 16.20 -12.63
N PHE A 164 -2.96 15.73 -13.46
CA PHE A 164 -1.53 15.94 -13.23
C PHE A 164 -1.15 17.43 -13.15
N ALA A 165 -1.76 18.29 -13.97
CA ALA A 165 -1.50 19.73 -13.98
C ALA A 165 -1.90 20.42 -12.65
N GLU A 166 -2.85 19.86 -11.92
CA GLU A 166 -3.30 20.38 -10.61
C GLU A 166 -2.51 19.81 -9.43
N LEU A 167 -1.69 18.76 -9.65
CA LEU A 167 -0.98 18.09 -8.56
C LEU A 167 0.30 18.82 -8.18
N GLU A 168 0.40 19.16 -6.90
CA GLU A 168 1.64 19.64 -6.31
C GLU A 168 2.31 18.53 -5.47
N PRO A 169 3.48 18.01 -5.89
CA PRO A 169 4.10 16.85 -5.24
C PRO A 169 4.49 17.13 -3.78
N VAL A 170 4.94 18.35 -3.47
CA VAL A 170 5.29 18.75 -2.11
C VAL A 170 4.07 18.78 -1.20
N LYS A 171 2.95 19.34 -1.67
CA LYS A 171 1.69 19.38 -0.94
C LYS A 171 1.20 17.96 -0.64
N LEU A 172 1.25 17.07 -1.63
CA LEU A 172 0.89 15.65 -1.44
C LEU A 172 1.77 14.97 -0.37
N LEU A 173 3.09 15.22 -0.40
CA LEU A 173 4.01 14.67 0.62
C LEU A 173 3.70 15.20 2.02
N ARG A 174 3.37 16.50 2.15
CA ARG A 174 2.94 17.10 3.42
C ARG A 174 1.67 16.45 3.93
N ASP A 175 0.67 16.31 3.07
CA ASP A 175 -0.63 15.75 3.43
C ASP A 175 -0.49 14.27 3.84
N ILE A 176 0.37 13.51 3.15
CA ILE A 176 0.74 12.14 3.53
C ILE A 176 1.37 12.11 4.94
N ARG A 177 2.34 12.99 5.24
CA ARG A 177 2.98 13.01 6.56
C ARG A 177 2.03 13.43 7.67
N GLY A 178 1.21 14.45 7.45
CA GLY A 178 0.20 14.87 8.42
C GLY A 178 -0.80 13.76 8.74
N ALA A 179 -1.25 13.01 7.73
CA ALA A 179 -2.12 11.86 7.95
C ALA A 179 -1.39 10.70 8.68
N GLN A 180 -0.11 10.47 8.40
CA GLN A 180 0.71 9.50 9.12
C GLN A 180 0.87 9.86 10.60
N GLU A 181 1.09 11.13 10.93
CA GLU A 181 1.18 11.64 12.31
C GLU A 181 -0.14 11.45 13.06
N LYS A 182 -1.27 11.82 12.43
CA LYS A 182 -2.62 11.55 12.98
C LYS A 182 -2.79 10.07 13.33
N LEU A 183 -2.41 9.17 12.43
CA LEU A 183 -2.53 7.74 12.64
C LEU A 183 -1.67 7.26 13.81
N VAL A 184 -0.43 7.74 13.92
CA VAL A 184 0.45 7.38 15.04
C VAL A 184 -0.16 7.80 16.37
N ILE A 185 -0.67 9.04 16.45
CA ILE A 185 -1.34 9.55 17.66
C ILE A 185 -2.56 8.68 18.00
N LEU A 186 -3.43 8.40 17.03
CA LEU A 186 -4.64 7.61 17.26
C LEU A 186 -4.34 6.16 17.69
N ALA A 187 -3.23 5.58 17.23
CA ALA A 187 -2.85 4.22 17.55
C ALA A 187 -2.05 4.08 18.86
N ASP A 188 -1.27 5.10 19.22
CA ASP A 188 -0.44 5.11 20.42
C ASP A 188 -1.18 5.78 21.61
N ALA A 189 -2.25 6.54 21.37
CA ALA A 189 -3.09 7.12 22.41
C ALA A 189 -3.97 6.06 23.09
N THR A 190 -3.96 6.04 24.42
CA THR A 190 -5.10 5.57 25.23
C THR A 190 -6.24 6.57 24.98
N PRO A 191 -7.53 6.18 24.94
CA PRO A 191 -8.59 7.00 24.34
C PRO A 191 -8.86 8.27 25.16
N ALA A 192 -8.08 9.31 24.92
CA ALA A 192 -8.32 10.70 25.29
C ALA A 192 -7.32 11.60 24.53
N GLU A 193 -7.89 12.40 23.63
CA GLU A 193 -7.37 13.66 23.06
C GLU A 193 -6.10 13.64 22.19
N GLY A 194 -6.26 14.08 20.94
CA GLY A 194 -5.15 14.38 20.04
C GLY A 194 -5.59 14.85 18.66
N HIS A 195 -5.91 16.14 18.51
CA HIS A 195 -6.05 16.77 17.19
C HIS A 195 -4.66 17.18 16.69
N SER A 196 -4.07 16.43 15.75
CA SER A 196 -2.88 16.90 15.02
C SER A 196 -3.29 17.66 13.75
N VAL A 197 -2.97 18.95 13.73
CA VAL A 197 -3.11 19.80 12.56
C VAL A 197 -1.86 19.64 11.68
N PRO A 198 -1.99 19.43 10.36
CA PRO A 198 -0.84 19.37 9.45
C PRO A 198 -0.01 20.67 9.51
N LEU A 199 1.31 20.55 9.48
CA LEU A 199 2.21 21.71 9.46
C LEU A 199 1.94 22.64 8.25
N PRO A 200 2.11 23.97 8.38
CA PRO A 200 2.13 24.88 7.25
C PRO A 200 3.17 24.46 6.18
N LEU A 201 2.92 24.77 4.90
CA LEU A 201 3.76 24.30 3.79
C LEU A 201 5.22 24.75 3.91
N ASP A 202 5.45 26.00 4.33
CA ASP A 202 6.81 26.55 4.50
C ASP A 202 7.59 25.82 5.60
N ALA A 203 6.92 25.54 6.72
CA ALA A 203 7.49 24.76 7.82
C ALA A 203 7.79 23.31 7.40
N PHE A 204 6.92 22.70 6.60
CA PHE A 204 7.17 21.38 6.01
C PHE A 204 8.40 21.39 5.09
N MET A 205 8.52 22.38 4.21
CA MET A 205 9.67 22.54 3.32
C MET A 205 10.98 22.76 4.10
N ALA A 206 10.94 23.52 5.19
CA ALA A 206 12.08 23.69 6.08
C ALA A 206 12.49 22.35 6.71
N SER A 207 11.53 21.53 7.16
CA SER A 207 11.80 20.21 7.71
C SER A 207 12.47 19.27 6.70
N LEU A 208 12.10 19.32 5.40
CA LEU A 208 12.67 18.45 4.37
C LEU A 208 14.20 18.55 4.26
N ARG A 209 14.79 19.71 4.58
CA ARG A 209 16.23 19.98 4.46
C ARG A 209 17.08 19.16 5.43
N THR A 210 16.53 18.73 6.55
CA THR A 210 17.27 18.03 7.62
C THR A 210 16.93 16.55 7.70
N LEU A 211 15.90 16.07 6.99
CA LEU A 211 15.45 14.67 7.06
C LEU A 211 16.44 13.62 6.56
N TRP A 212 17.43 14.01 5.75
CA TRP A 212 18.48 13.10 5.30
C TRP A 212 19.51 12.76 6.40
N GLN A 213 19.51 13.52 7.51
CA GLN A 213 20.43 13.34 8.63
C GLN A 213 19.95 12.30 9.65
N GLY A 214 18.66 11.96 9.66
CA GLY A 214 18.07 10.96 10.55
C GLY A 214 17.89 9.58 9.89
N SER A 215 17.79 8.52 10.69
CA SER A 215 17.28 7.23 10.22
C SER A 215 15.77 7.33 9.93
N GLU A 216 15.33 6.68 8.85
CA GLU A 216 13.94 6.59 8.34
C GLU A 216 12.97 7.72 8.76
N ALA A 217 12.93 8.81 7.98
CA ALA A 217 12.14 10.05 8.14
C ALA A 217 10.59 9.94 8.22
N ARG A 218 10.01 8.74 8.37
CA ARG A 218 8.55 8.50 8.28
C ARG A 218 7.94 8.33 9.67
N PRO A 219 6.86 9.06 10.04
CA PRO A 219 6.23 8.94 11.37
C PRO A 219 5.75 7.51 11.70
N THR A 220 5.28 6.77 10.70
CA THR A 220 4.77 5.40 10.88
C THR A 220 5.87 4.35 11.01
N ALA A 221 7.14 4.70 10.78
CA ALA A 221 8.25 3.77 10.95
C ALA A 221 8.46 3.44 12.43
N LYS A 222 8.69 2.17 12.73
CA LYS A 222 9.24 1.74 14.02
C LYS A 222 10.72 1.47 13.83
N GLU A 223 11.56 1.91 14.78
CA GLU A 223 12.96 1.49 14.80
C GLU A 223 13.04 -0.03 14.82
N LYS A 224 13.80 -0.58 13.87
CA LYS A 224 14.03 -2.01 13.80
C LYS A 224 15.04 -2.33 14.90
N GLN A 225 14.60 -2.99 15.98
CA GLN A 225 15.55 -3.49 16.98
C GLN A 225 16.64 -4.31 16.27
N PRO A 226 17.92 -4.08 16.59
CA PRO A 226 19.00 -4.88 16.02
C PRO A 226 18.70 -6.35 16.34
N ARG A 227 18.67 -7.19 15.30
CA ARG A 227 18.52 -8.63 15.50
C ARG A 227 19.75 -9.11 16.25
N GLU A 228 19.55 -9.61 17.46
CA GLU A 228 20.61 -10.20 18.27
C GLU A 228 21.29 -11.33 17.47
N CYS A 229 22.62 -11.31 17.42
CA CYS A 229 23.40 -12.37 16.78
C CYS A 229 23.13 -13.68 17.51
N GLN A 230 22.35 -14.58 16.90
CA GLN A 230 22.17 -15.92 17.44
C GLN A 230 23.47 -16.72 17.26
N GLU A 231 24.13 -17.03 18.37
CA GLU A 231 25.25 -17.96 18.42
C GLU A 231 24.72 -19.40 18.33
N PHE A 232 25.26 -20.20 17.40
CA PHE A 232 24.96 -21.62 17.32
C PHE A 232 26.23 -22.44 17.49
N ARG A 233 26.14 -23.48 18.32
CA ARG A 233 27.24 -24.42 18.57
C ARG A 233 27.26 -25.50 17.49
N VAL A 234 28.31 -25.54 16.68
CA VAL A 234 28.54 -26.63 15.71
C VAL A 234 29.19 -27.81 16.45
N ARG A 235 28.76 -29.05 16.19
CA ARG A 235 29.41 -30.26 16.73
C ARG A 235 30.84 -30.31 16.18
N GLY A 236 31.83 -30.14 17.08
CA GLY A 236 33.25 -30.04 16.72
C GLY A 236 33.89 -28.67 17.03
N GLY A 237 33.62 -28.11 18.22
CA GLY A 237 34.52 -27.16 18.90
C GLY A 237 34.64 -25.72 18.38
N ILE A 238 34.14 -25.36 17.20
CA ILE A 238 34.31 -24.00 16.66
C ILE A 238 33.02 -23.18 16.82
N MET A 239 33.10 -22.08 17.57
CA MET A 239 32.08 -21.02 17.67
C MET A 239 31.99 -20.28 16.33
N GLY A 240 30.92 -20.50 15.56
CA GLY A 240 30.64 -19.73 14.34
C GLY A 240 29.71 -18.56 14.62
N ARG A 241 30.17 -17.32 14.39
CA ARG A 241 29.29 -16.14 14.38
C ARG A 241 28.67 -15.98 12.98
N LYS A 242 27.33 -16.02 12.89
CA LYS A 242 26.64 -15.62 11.67
C LYS A 242 26.46 -14.11 11.69
N ILE A 243 27.37 -13.39 11.02
CA ILE A 243 27.22 -11.95 10.81
C ILE A 243 25.92 -11.75 10.00
N PRO A 244 24.97 -10.92 10.46
CA PRO A 244 23.81 -10.58 9.65
C PRO A 244 24.31 -9.94 8.36
N ASN A 245 23.94 -10.54 7.23
CA ASN A 245 24.29 -10.04 5.91
C ASN A 245 23.52 -8.72 5.70
N TYR A 246 24.12 -7.60 6.10
CA TYR A 246 23.68 -6.28 5.70
C TYR A 246 23.97 -6.20 4.21
N GLY A 247 22.94 -6.41 3.39
CA GLY A 247 23.05 -6.20 1.95
C GLY A 247 23.56 -4.78 1.72
N THR A 248 24.82 -4.67 1.33
CA THR A 248 25.46 -3.42 0.95
C THR A 248 24.68 -2.88 -0.24
N THR A 249 23.81 -1.89 -0.02
CA THR A 249 23.38 -0.99 -1.09
C THR A 249 24.60 -0.19 -1.49
N GLN A 250 25.39 -0.71 -2.42
CA GLN A 250 26.30 0.12 -3.21
C GLN A 250 25.43 1.10 -4.00
N SER A 251 25.56 2.37 -3.65
CA SER A 251 25.10 3.51 -4.44
C SER A 251 25.78 3.49 -5.81
N PRO A 252 25.05 3.63 -6.93
CA PRO A 252 25.66 3.73 -8.26
C PRO A 252 25.92 5.20 -8.66
N PHE A 253 26.33 6.06 -7.73
CA PHE A 253 26.79 7.41 -8.03
C PHE A 253 28.28 7.54 -7.68
N ASP A 254 29.13 7.35 -8.67
CA ASP A 254 30.52 7.82 -8.68
C ASP A 254 30.58 9.05 -9.59
N PRO A 255 30.87 10.26 -9.07
CA PRO A 255 31.10 11.43 -9.89
C PRO A 255 32.58 11.50 -10.28
N ARG A 256 32.87 11.21 -11.55
CA ARG A 256 34.01 11.77 -12.28
C ARG A 256 33.57 12.19 -13.67
#